data_AF-A0A4R7RZM6-F1
#
_entry.id   AF-A0A4R7RZM6-F1
#
_cell.length_a   1.000
_cell.length_b   1.000
_cell.length_c   1.000
_cell.angle_alpha   90.00
_cell.angle_beta   90.00
_cell.angle_gamma   90.00
#
_symmetry.space_group_name_H-M   'P 1'
#
loop_
_entity.id
_entity.type
_entity.pdbx_description
1 polymer ?
#
loop_
_entity_poly.entity_id
_entity_poly.type
_entity_poly.pdbx_seq_one_letter_code
_entity_poly.pdbx_strand_id
1 'polypeptide(L)'
;MERDFTEIPLRDEIPGPLQRRLAALFEKICSRLNGYSGGGGEKVWERHEICEMDVAHQEICRAISEGRPYAVGRLGGVEASVLMWALGIKAETGLLSQPLGFLATRFAATNAGIRPRNKPSYRTFAKLCEESLEILDCQGVWKNPYEASCLALLPERRLVDVETLAPSDVQGDHWMNALEGKRVLVVSPFASTIQSQIPKLGRVWEKRGWVPGVEFTVVSFPYLIDENCDEPWWQVYTRIASVIASADYDVGLFGCGGLGLLFAAEAKRSGKVGLHLGGHLQLLFGIYGKRHLEQEWFRKMINQDWVRPISSEIPKTSQRVENGCYW
;
A
#
# COMPACT_ATOMS: atom_id res chain seq x y z
N MET A 1 -23.86 -15.80 18.30
CA MET A 1 -24.40 -14.83 17.33
C MET A 1 -23.51 -14.92 16.10
N GLU A 2 -23.90 -15.79 15.16
CA GLU A 2 -23.20 -15.97 13.90
C GLU A 2 -23.18 -14.64 13.16
N ARG A 3 -21.98 -14.15 12.90
CA ARG A 3 -21.77 -12.86 12.27
C ARG A 3 -22.02 -13.03 10.77
N ASP A 4 -23.18 -12.55 10.33
CA ASP A 4 -23.48 -12.40 8.91
C ASP A 4 -22.57 -11.32 8.32
N PHE A 5 -21.43 -11.77 7.81
CA PHE A 5 -20.36 -10.93 7.32
C PHE A 5 -20.35 -10.77 5.80
N THR A 6 -21.44 -11.06 5.09
CA THR A 6 -21.48 -10.86 3.64
C THR A 6 -22.93 -10.71 3.15
N GLU A 7 -23.52 -9.51 3.21
CA GLU A 7 -24.78 -9.30 2.45
C GLU A 7 -24.57 -9.26 0.92
N ILE A 8 -23.46 -9.78 0.39
CA ILE A 8 -23.40 -10.39 -0.95
C ILE A 8 -22.41 -11.56 -0.86
N PRO A 9 -22.85 -12.81 -1.08
CA PRO A 9 -21.97 -13.97 -1.04
C PRO A 9 -20.86 -13.85 -2.09
N LEU A 10 -19.66 -14.37 -1.81
CA LEU A 10 -18.68 -14.65 -2.87
C LEU A 10 -19.34 -15.55 -3.92
N ARG A 11 -18.88 -15.54 -5.17
CA ARG A 11 -19.53 -16.29 -6.28
C ARG A 11 -19.86 -17.75 -5.93
N ASP A 12 -19.04 -18.40 -5.13
CA ASP A 12 -19.21 -19.79 -4.72
C ASP A 12 -20.22 -19.97 -3.56
N GLU A 13 -20.49 -18.90 -2.83
CA GLU A 13 -21.41 -18.80 -1.70
C GLU A 13 -22.83 -18.38 -2.13
N ILE A 14 -23.05 -18.01 -3.41
CA ILE A 14 -24.38 -17.66 -3.93
C ILE A 14 -25.21 -18.95 -4.10
N PRO A 15 -26.33 -19.11 -3.35
CA PRO A 15 -27.15 -20.30 -3.47
C PRO A 15 -27.86 -20.34 -4.84
N GLY A 16 -27.73 -21.46 -5.54
CA GLY A 16 -28.49 -21.70 -6.77
C GLY A 16 -27.69 -21.48 -8.08
N PRO A 17 -27.83 -22.39 -9.05
CA PRO A 17 -27.03 -22.39 -10.29
C PRO A 17 -27.31 -21.19 -11.21
N LEU A 18 -28.52 -20.63 -11.18
CA LEU A 18 -28.90 -19.48 -12.01
C LEU A 18 -28.26 -18.18 -11.52
N GLN A 19 -28.27 -17.94 -10.22
CA GLN A 19 -27.68 -16.74 -9.61
C GLN A 19 -26.16 -16.75 -9.71
N ARG A 20 -25.52 -17.93 -9.57
CA ARG A 20 -24.09 -18.10 -9.86
C ARG A 20 -23.74 -17.83 -11.32
N ARG A 21 -24.59 -18.26 -12.27
CA ARG A 21 -24.42 -17.93 -13.70
C ARG A 21 -24.59 -16.45 -13.98
N LEU A 22 -25.55 -15.78 -13.35
CA LEU A 22 -25.77 -14.34 -13.49
C LEU A 22 -24.62 -13.53 -12.88
N ALA A 23 -24.13 -13.92 -11.69
CA ALA A 23 -22.95 -13.32 -11.07
C ALA A 23 -21.69 -13.56 -11.90
N ALA A 24 -21.48 -14.78 -12.43
CA ALA A 24 -20.37 -15.08 -13.33
C ALA A 24 -20.47 -14.32 -14.66
N LEU A 25 -21.68 -14.14 -15.19
CA LEU A 25 -21.92 -13.34 -16.40
C LEU A 25 -21.65 -11.87 -16.11
N PHE A 26 -22.11 -11.35 -14.97
CA PHE A 26 -21.83 -10.00 -14.51
C PHE A 26 -20.33 -9.78 -14.27
N GLU A 27 -19.63 -10.71 -13.62
CA GLU A 27 -18.17 -10.70 -13.47
C GLU A 27 -17.46 -10.74 -14.81
N LYS A 28 -17.92 -11.55 -15.76
CA LYS A 28 -17.34 -11.66 -17.10
C LYS A 28 -17.62 -10.42 -17.95
N ILE A 29 -18.75 -9.75 -17.74
CA ILE A 29 -19.08 -8.47 -18.35
C ILE A 29 -18.21 -7.38 -17.72
N CYS A 30 -18.15 -7.29 -16.39
CA CYS A 30 -17.28 -6.36 -15.67
C CYS A 30 -15.80 -6.58 -15.97
N SER A 31 -15.34 -7.83 -16.12
CA SER A 31 -13.93 -8.12 -16.47
C SER A 31 -13.63 -7.81 -17.92
N ARG A 32 -14.59 -7.99 -18.84
CA ARG A 32 -14.47 -7.51 -20.23
C ARG A 32 -14.51 -5.99 -20.30
N LEU A 33 -15.36 -5.31 -19.53
CA LEU A 33 -15.42 -3.85 -19.44
C LEU A 33 -14.16 -3.27 -18.76
N ASN A 34 -13.63 -3.94 -17.73
CA ASN A 34 -12.33 -3.61 -17.13
C ASN A 34 -11.18 -3.93 -18.09
N GLY A 35 -11.29 -4.96 -18.93
CA GLY A 35 -10.36 -5.22 -20.03
C GLY A 35 -10.38 -4.12 -21.09
N TYR A 36 -11.55 -3.51 -21.33
CA TYR A 36 -11.70 -2.31 -22.17
C TYR A 36 -11.16 -1.03 -21.50
N SER A 37 -10.96 -1.02 -20.18
CA SER A 37 -10.39 0.11 -19.45
C SER A 37 -8.85 0.18 -19.47
N GLY A 38 -8.18 -0.84 -20.02
CA GLY A 38 -6.71 -0.89 -20.11
C GLY A 38 -6.08 0.31 -20.81
N GLY A 39 -6.71 0.82 -21.90
CA GLY A 39 -6.21 1.99 -22.62
C GLY A 39 -6.77 3.34 -22.15
N GLY A 40 -7.76 3.35 -21.25
CA GLY A 40 -8.35 4.59 -20.73
C GLY A 40 -7.47 5.26 -19.69
N GLY A 41 -6.88 4.47 -18.79
CA GLY A 41 -5.96 4.95 -17.77
C GLY A 41 -4.69 5.58 -18.38
N GLU A 42 -4.08 4.93 -19.37
CA GLU A 42 -2.83 5.40 -20.01
C GLU A 42 -2.93 6.85 -20.51
N LYS A 43 -4.05 7.22 -21.14
CA LYS A 43 -4.29 8.59 -21.62
C LYS A 43 -4.42 9.63 -20.51
N VAL A 44 -4.84 9.23 -19.31
CA VAL A 44 -4.86 10.13 -18.15
C VAL A 44 -3.43 10.40 -17.69
N TRP A 45 -2.60 9.37 -17.68
CA TRP A 45 -1.20 9.47 -17.28
C TRP A 45 -0.34 10.22 -18.30
N GLU A 46 -0.68 10.19 -19.59
CA GLU A 46 -0.05 11.05 -20.62
C GLU A 46 -0.21 12.56 -20.34
N ARG A 47 -1.23 12.95 -19.58
CA ARG A 47 -1.50 14.37 -19.22
C ARG A 47 -0.84 14.80 -17.92
N HIS A 48 -0.28 13.87 -17.16
CA HIS A 48 0.33 14.13 -15.86
C HIS A 48 1.83 13.95 -15.96
N GLU A 49 2.58 14.91 -15.43
CA GLU A 49 4.03 14.80 -15.34
C GLU A 49 4.41 13.79 -14.25
N ILE A 50 5.00 12.67 -14.67
CA ILE A 50 5.65 11.73 -13.75
C ILE A 50 7.07 12.22 -13.53
N CYS A 51 7.39 12.51 -12.28
CA CYS A 51 8.69 13.01 -11.89
C CYS A 51 9.78 11.96 -12.13
N GLU A 52 10.92 12.45 -12.60
CA GLU A 52 12.13 11.66 -12.75
C GLU A 52 12.58 11.06 -11.41
N MET A 53 13.14 9.84 -11.50
CA MET A 53 13.51 9.03 -10.35
C MET A 53 14.51 9.74 -9.42
N ASP A 54 15.53 10.38 -9.97
CA ASP A 54 16.58 11.06 -9.20
C ASP A 54 16.02 12.28 -8.46
N VAL A 55 15.13 13.05 -9.11
CA VAL A 55 14.47 14.21 -8.51
C VAL A 55 13.59 13.78 -7.33
N ALA A 56 12.84 12.69 -7.49
CA ALA A 56 12.02 12.13 -6.42
C ALA A 56 12.86 11.69 -5.22
N HIS A 57 13.98 11.01 -5.47
CA HIS A 57 14.91 10.60 -4.43
C HIS A 57 15.54 11.80 -3.70
N GLN A 58 15.98 12.83 -4.43
CA GLN A 58 16.51 14.06 -3.85
C GLN A 58 15.48 14.79 -2.97
N GLU A 59 14.23 14.88 -3.43
CA GLU A 59 13.16 15.52 -2.66
C GLU A 59 12.88 14.80 -1.33
N ILE A 60 12.84 13.46 -1.37
CA ILE A 60 12.66 12.63 -0.16
C ILE A 60 13.87 12.74 0.76
N CYS A 61 15.10 12.66 0.22
CA CYS A 61 16.33 12.85 0.99
C CYS A 61 16.31 14.18 1.72
N ARG A 62 15.98 15.27 1.01
CA ARG A 62 15.89 16.60 1.58
C ARG A 62 14.87 16.68 2.71
N ALA A 63 13.67 16.11 2.52
CA ALA A 63 12.65 16.08 3.57
C ALA A 63 13.15 15.37 4.85
N ILE A 64 13.83 14.23 4.69
CA ILE A 64 14.39 13.45 5.82
C ILE A 64 15.54 14.21 6.50
N SER A 65 16.46 14.78 5.73
CA SER A 65 17.61 15.51 6.24
C SER A 65 17.20 16.77 7.00
N GLU A 66 16.26 17.55 6.45
CA GLU A 66 15.75 18.79 7.04
C GLU A 66 14.74 18.54 8.19
N GLY A 67 14.24 17.30 8.35
CA GLY A 67 13.18 16.99 9.31
C GLY A 67 11.86 17.69 8.96
N ARG A 68 11.64 17.99 7.67
CA ARG A 68 10.44 18.67 7.19
C ARG A 68 9.28 17.66 7.15
N PRO A 69 8.11 17.96 7.74
CA PRO A 69 6.96 17.08 7.65
C PRO A 69 6.61 16.78 6.19
N TYR A 70 6.60 15.49 5.82
CA TYR A 70 6.49 15.07 4.42
C TYR A 70 5.87 13.68 4.34
N ALA A 71 4.89 13.51 3.46
CA ALA A 71 4.20 12.24 3.26
C ALA A 71 4.40 11.74 1.83
N VAL A 72 4.94 10.53 1.72
CA VAL A 72 4.98 9.74 0.49
C VAL A 72 4.00 8.59 0.63
N GLY A 73 3.13 8.41 -0.36
CA GLY A 73 2.15 7.34 -0.33
C GLY A 73 1.72 6.88 -1.69
N ARG A 74 0.78 5.96 -1.71
CA ARG A 74 0.21 5.41 -2.94
C ARG A 74 -1.26 5.10 -2.70
N LEU A 75 -2.07 5.26 -3.74
CA LEU A 75 -3.47 4.88 -3.71
C LEU A 75 -3.64 3.62 -4.56
N GLY A 76 -3.70 2.46 -3.91
CA GLY A 76 -3.93 1.21 -4.62
C GLY A 76 -5.31 1.16 -5.27
N GLY A 77 -5.48 0.31 -6.28
CA GLY A 77 -6.74 0.21 -7.02
C GLY A 77 -7.93 -0.22 -6.14
N VAL A 78 -7.67 -0.99 -5.07
CA VAL A 78 -8.72 -1.40 -4.12
C VAL A 78 -9.17 -0.21 -3.29
N GLU A 79 -8.25 0.57 -2.73
CA GLU A 79 -8.52 1.78 -1.96
C GLU A 79 -9.20 2.84 -2.83
N ALA A 80 -8.70 3.04 -4.06
CA ALA A 80 -9.30 3.93 -5.06
C ALA A 80 -10.75 3.56 -5.34
N SER A 81 -11.09 2.26 -5.48
CA SER A 81 -12.47 1.83 -5.74
C SER A 81 -13.44 2.23 -4.61
N VAL A 82 -12.97 2.23 -3.36
CA VAL A 82 -13.78 2.64 -2.19
C VAL A 82 -13.97 4.15 -2.18
N LEU A 83 -12.90 4.89 -2.42
CA LEU A 83 -12.93 6.36 -2.50
C LEU A 83 -13.87 6.82 -3.62
N MET A 84 -13.71 6.26 -4.82
CA MET A 84 -14.56 6.57 -5.97
C MET A 84 -16.03 6.29 -5.70
N TRP A 85 -16.36 5.13 -5.12
CA TRP A 85 -17.74 4.81 -4.75
C TRP A 85 -18.31 5.80 -3.73
N ALA A 86 -17.54 6.12 -2.67
CA ALA A 86 -18.02 6.96 -1.58
C ALA A 86 -18.26 8.42 -2.01
N LEU A 87 -17.39 8.94 -2.88
CA LEU A 87 -17.44 10.31 -3.41
C LEU A 87 -18.21 10.43 -4.72
N GLY A 88 -18.68 9.32 -5.32
CA GLY A 88 -19.41 9.33 -6.59
C GLY A 88 -18.53 9.66 -7.80
N ILE A 89 -17.22 9.41 -7.70
CA ILE A 89 -16.25 9.62 -8.79
C ILE A 89 -16.58 8.64 -9.91
N LYS A 90 -16.67 9.17 -11.12
CA LYS A 90 -16.92 8.36 -12.32
C LYS A 90 -15.60 7.85 -12.85
N ALA A 91 -15.59 6.59 -13.29
CA ALA A 91 -14.40 6.04 -13.95
C ALA A 91 -14.19 6.75 -15.30
N GLU A 92 -12.97 7.22 -15.56
CA GLU A 92 -12.59 7.76 -16.86
C GLU A 92 -12.33 6.62 -17.87
N THR A 93 -13.39 5.96 -18.32
CA THR A 93 -13.30 4.82 -19.26
C THR A 93 -13.87 5.13 -20.66
N GLY A 94 -14.04 6.41 -21.02
CA GLY A 94 -14.51 6.85 -22.34
C GLY A 94 -15.94 7.43 -22.33
N LEU A 95 -16.65 7.35 -23.47
CA LEU A 95 -17.92 8.06 -23.75
C LEU A 95 -19.07 7.85 -22.74
N LEU A 96 -18.99 6.86 -21.87
CA LEU A 96 -20.02 6.55 -20.86
C LEU A 96 -19.38 6.44 -19.47
N SER A 97 -18.93 7.58 -18.92
CA SER A 97 -18.48 7.66 -17.53
C SER A 97 -19.64 7.31 -16.58
N GLN A 98 -19.52 6.22 -15.83
CA GLN A 98 -20.54 5.78 -14.86
C GLN A 98 -19.97 5.79 -13.45
N PRO A 99 -20.77 6.17 -12.43
CA PRO A 99 -20.36 6.06 -11.04
C PRO A 99 -20.21 4.58 -10.65
N LEU A 100 -19.24 4.28 -9.80
CA LEU A 100 -19.06 2.91 -9.32
C LEU A 100 -20.19 2.51 -8.35
N GLY A 101 -20.77 1.35 -8.57
CA GLY A 101 -21.70 0.74 -7.61
C GLY A 101 -20.95 0.13 -6.42
N PHE A 102 -21.64 -0.07 -5.29
CA PHE A 102 -21.05 -0.66 -4.07
C PHE A 102 -20.50 -2.10 -4.27
N LEU A 103 -20.89 -2.79 -5.34
CA LEU A 103 -20.32 -4.10 -5.70
C LEU A 103 -18.87 -4.00 -6.22
N ALA A 104 -18.46 -2.82 -6.72
CA ALA A 104 -17.10 -2.57 -7.18
C ALA A 104 -16.08 -2.59 -6.04
N THR A 105 -16.51 -2.32 -4.80
CA THR A 105 -15.66 -2.29 -3.59
C THR A 105 -15.45 -3.67 -2.97
N ARG A 106 -15.90 -4.77 -3.61
CA ARG A 106 -15.86 -6.14 -3.05
C ARG A 106 -14.48 -6.59 -2.57
N PHE A 107 -13.41 -6.11 -3.22
CA PHE A 107 -12.04 -6.48 -2.87
C PHE A 107 -11.48 -5.73 -1.67
N ALA A 108 -12.15 -4.68 -1.17
CA ALA A 108 -11.66 -3.94 -0.01
C ALA A 108 -11.60 -4.80 1.25
N ALA A 109 -12.58 -5.69 1.47
CA ALA A 109 -12.54 -6.64 2.57
C ALA A 109 -11.56 -7.81 2.35
N THR A 110 -11.47 -8.35 1.12
CA THR A 110 -10.72 -9.59 0.85
C THR A 110 -9.25 -9.36 0.51
N ASN A 111 -8.88 -8.20 -0.03
CA ASN A 111 -7.52 -7.90 -0.48
C ASN A 111 -6.85 -6.83 0.38
N ALA A 112 -7.61 -5.80 0.81
CA ALA A 112 -7.09 -4.74 1.67
C ALA A 112 -7.41 -4.94 3.16
N GLY A 113 -8.28 -5.91 3.49
CA GLY A 113 -8.67 -6.22 4.86
C GLY A 113 -9.55 -5.17 5.53
N ILE A 114 -10.14 -4.24 4.75
CA ILE A 114 -11.06 -3.21 5.24
C ILE A 114 -12.39 -3.89 5.58
N ARG A 115 -12.47 -4.44 6.80
CA ARG A 115 -13.61 -5.19 7.34
C ARG A 115 -14.22 -4.48 8.54
N PRO A 116 -15.56 -4.49 8.70
CA PRO A 116 -16.59 -5.05 7.83
C PRO A 116 -16.82 -4.30 6.51
N ARG A 117 -17.30 -5.03 5.50
CA ARG A 117 -17.79 -4.49 4.22
C ARG A 117 -19.22 -3.99 4.37
N ASN A 118 -19.37 -2.72 4.74
CA ASN A 118 -20.66 -2.04 4.76
C ASN A 118 -20.48 -0.56 4.41
N LYS A 119 -21.59 0.12 4.07
CA LYS A 119 -21.55 1.51 3.63
C LYS A 119 -20.96 2.46 4.69
N PRO A 120 -21.34 2.40 5.98
CA PRO A 120 -20.75 3.26 7.00
C PRO A 120 -19.23 3.11 7.10
N SER A 121 -18.73 1.89 7.25
CA SER A 121 -17.30 1.55 7.32
C SER A 121 -16.52 2.12 6.13
N TYR A 122 -17.05 1.94 4.92
CA TYR A 122 -16.36 2.37 3.70
C TYR A 122 -16.43 3.88 3.47
N ARG A 123 -17.48 4.56 3.96
CA ARG A 123 -17.53 6.03 3.98
C ARG A 123 -16.48 6.59 4.93
N THR A 124 -16.32 6.01 6.12
CA THR A 124 -15.26 6.41 7.06
C THR A 124 -13.88 6.20 6.46
N PHE A 125 -13.63 5.02 5.86
CA PHE A 125 -12.36 4.73 5.21
C PHE A 125 -12.07 5.70 4.05
N ALA A 126 -13.06 5.94 3.18
CA ALA A 126 -12.92 6.89 2.08
C ALA A 126 -12.62 8.31 2.56
N LYS A 127 -13.26 8.75 3.65
CA LYS A 127 -13.00 10.06 4.24
C LYS A 127 -11.55 10.20 4.72
N LEU A 128 -11.03 9.18 5.41
CA LEU A 128 -9.63 9.16 5.83
C LEU A 128 -8.67 9.14 4.62
N CYS A 129 -9.00 8.41 3.55
CA CYS A 129 -8.20 8.43 2.33
C CYS A 129 -8.19 9.82 1.68
N GLU A 130 -9.35 10.46 1.54
CA GLU A 130 -9.49 11.83 1.03
C GLU A 130 -8.62 12.81 1.83
N GLU A 131 -8.79 12.85 3.15
CA GLU A 131 -8.01 13.72 4.06
C GLU A 131 -6.51 13.42 4.05
N SER A 132 -6.12 12.18 3.74
CA SER A 132 -4.71 11.79 3.62
C SER A 132 -4.12 12.22 2.29
N LEU A 133 -4.90 12.17 1.21
CA LEU A 133 -4.48 12.63 -0.11
C LEU A 133 -4.41 14.16 -0.20
N GLU A 134 -5.28 14.88 0.52
CA GLU A 134 -5.25 16.35 0.61
C GLU A 134 -3.91 16.89 1.12
N ILE A 135 -3.22 16.14 1.98
CA ILE A 135 -1.93 16.54 2.56
C ILE A 135 -0.74 15.77 1.99
N LEU A 136 -0.95 14.89 1.01
CA LEU A 136 0.10 14.04 0.46
C LEU A 136 1.05 14.88 -0.41
N ASP A 137 2.36 14.84 -0.13
CA ASP A 137 3.33 15.60 -0.92
C ASP A 137 3.73 14.84 -2.20
N CYS A 138 3.87 13.51 -2.09
CA CYS A 138 4.30 12.66 -3.18
C CYS A 138 3.50 11.35 -3.24
N GLN A 139 3.00 11.04 -4.44
CA GLN A 139 2.25 9.82 -4.72
C GLN A 139 3.02 8.91 -5.68
N GLY A 140 3.33 7.70 -5.24
CA GLY A 140 3.74 6.60 -6.11
C GLY A 140 2.54 6.03 -6.88
N VAL A 141 2.62 6.04 -8.21
CA VAL A 141 1.49 5.69 -9.08
C VAL A 141 1.67 4.30 -9.70
N TRP A 142 0.59 3.52 -9.76
CA TRP A 142 0.52 2.20 -10.41
C TRP A 142 0.05 2.29 -11.86
N LYS A 143 -0.27 3.50 -12.32
CA LYS A 143 -0.89 3.76 -13.62
C LYS A 143 -2.25 3.06 -13.78
N ASN A 144 -2.96 2.81 -12.68
CA ASN A 144 -4.28 2.16 -12.69
C ASN A 144 -5.41 3.16 -13.02
N PRO A 145 -6.43 2.79 -13.81
CA PRO A 145 -7.56 3.69 -14.14
C PRO A 145 -8.35 4.26 -12.95
N TYR A 146 -8.52 3.50 -11.86
CA TYR A 146 -9.23 3.98 -10.67
C TYR A 146 -8.42 5.01 -9.90
N GLU A 147 -7.10 4.78 -9.77
CA GLU A 147 -6.17 5.75 -9.20
C GLU A 147 -6.18 7.05 -10.01
N ALA A 148 -6.12 6.94 -11.35
CA ALA A 148 -6.16 8.08 -12.26
C ALA A 148 -7.42 8.92 -12.10
N SER A 149 -8.59 8.27 -11.95
CA SER A 149 -9.87 8.94 -11.75
C SER A 149 -9.94 9.73 -10.43
N CYS A 150 -9.14 9.35 -9.42
CA CYS A 150 -9.05 10.06 -8.15
C CYS A 150 -8.10 11.26 -8.20
N LEU A 151 -7.15 11.32 -9.16
CA LEU A 151 -6.17 12.40 -9.23
C LEU A 151 -6.82 13.77 -9.47
N ALA A 152 -7.80 13.82 -10.38
CA ALA A 152 -8.41 15.07 -10.84
C ALA A 152 -9.22 15.84 -9.77
N LEU A 153 -9.48 15.22 -8.62
CA LEU A 153 -10.34 15.76 -7.58
C LEU A 153 -9.59 16.20 -6.32
N LEU A 154 -8.28 16.02 -6.29
CA LEU A 154 -7.45 16.22 -5.11
C LEU A 154 -6.30 17.18 -5.41
N PRO A 155 -5.75 17.87 -4.39
CA PRO A 155 -4.68 18.84 -4.57
C PRO A 155 -3.51 18.29 -5.39
N GLU A 156 -2.88 19.15 -6.18
CA GLU A 156 -1.66 18.81 -6.91
C GLU A 156 -0.58 18.34 -5.94
N ARG A 157 0.15 17.30 -6.37
CA ARG A 157 1.21 16.65 -5.60
C ARG A 157 2.19 16.03 -6.56
N ARG A 158 3.41 15.76 -6.09
CA ARG A 158 4.43 15.09 -6.88
C ARG A 158 3.95 13.70 -7.25
N LEU A 159 4.00 13.35 -8.53
CA LEU A 159 3.71 11.98 -8.99
C LEU A 159 5.02 11.30 -9.35
N VAL A 160 5.22 10.07 -8.90
CA VAL A 160 6.41 9.27 -9.18
C VAL A 160 5.99 7.87 -9.58
N ASP A 161 6.79 7.18 -10.38
CA ASP A 161 6.57 5.75 -10.58
C ASP A 161 6.69 5.03 -9.23
N VAL A 162 5.75 4.15 -8.89
CA VAL A 162 5.78 3.46 -7.59
C VAL A 162 7.07 2.65 -7.38
N GLU A 163 7.69 2.18 -8.46
CA GLU A 163 8.94 1.43 -8.41
C GLU A 163 10.13 2.33 -7.97
N THR A 164 10.06 3.65 -8.18
CA THR A 164 11.05 4.61 -7.65
C THR A 164 11.15 4.58 -6.13
N LEU A 165 10.07 4.18 -5.43
CA LEU A 165 10.07 4.12 -3.96
C LEU A 165 10.72 2.84 -3.42
N ALA A 166 10.98 1.84 -4.27
CA ALA A 166 11.53 0.56 -3.82
C ALA A 166 12.96 0.70 -3.28
N PRO A 167 13.32 -0.01 -2.19
CA PRO A 167 14.72 -0.22 -1.85
C PRO A 167 15.47 -0.88 -3.01
N SER A 168 16.63 -0.34 -3.36
CA SER A 168 17.46 -0.79 -4.49
C SER A 168 18.95 -0.79 -4.13
N ASP A 169 19.80 -1.34 -4.98
CA ASP A 169 21.26 -1.27 -4.85
C ASP A 169 21.88 0.02 -5.45
N VAL A 170 21.05 0.95 -5.94
CA VAL A 170 21.48 2.21 -6.58
C VAL A 170 22.14 3.16 -5.57
N GLN A 171 23.45 3.37 -5.71
CA GLN A 171 24.19 4.39 -4.95
C GLN A 171 23.88 5.81 -5.45
N GLY A 172 24.17 6.83 -4.64
CA GLY A 172 23.89 8.25 -4.96
C GLY A 172 22.81 8.86 -4.07
N ASP A 173 21.91 9.67 -4.63
CA ASP A 173 20.92 10.45 -3.87
C ASP A 173 19.68 9.66 -3.41
N HIS A 174 19.76 8.33 -3.32
CA HIS A 174 18.63 7.48 -2.96
C HIS A 174 18.20 7.65 -1.49
N TRP A 175 16.88 7.68 -1.24
CA TRP A 175 16.28 8.01 0.06
C TRP A 175 16.79 7.20 1.26
N MET A 176 17.18 5.92 1.04
CA MET A 176 17.80 5.08 2.06
C MET A 176 19.05 5.72 2.70
N ASN A 177 19.80 6.52 1.93
CA ASN A 177 21.01 7.16 2.42
C ASN A 177 20.70 8.26 3.45
N ALA A 178 19.55 8.93 3.33
CA ALA A 178 19.13 9.95 4.28
C ALA A 178 18.68 9.37 5.65
N LEU A 179 18.58 8.05 5.78
CA LEU A 179 18.29 7.41 7.07
C LEU A 179 19.48 7.41 8.04
N GLU A 180 20.69 7.77 7.58
CA GLU A 180 21.89 7.81 8.43
C GLU A 180 21.64 8.62 9.72
N GLY A 181 21.91 7.98 10.87
CA GLY A 181 21.70 8.59 12.18
C GLY A 181 20.25 8.90 12.57
N LYS A 182 19.25 8.44 11.80
CA LYS A 182 17.83 8.72 12.07
C LYS A 182 17.18 7.67 12.96
N ARG A 183 16.20 8.11 13.73
CA ARG A 183 15.27 7.24 14.45
C ARG A 183 14.11 6.90 13.52
N VAL A 184 13.92 5.61 13.26
CA VAL A 184 12.99 5.11 12.25
C VAL A 184 11.92 4.24 12.90
N LEU A 185 10.67 4.68 12.80
CA LEU A 185 9.50 3.89 13.19
C LEU A 185 9.06 3.02 12.02
N VAL A 186 9.05 1.70 12.20
CA VAL A 186 8.65 0.74 11.17
C VAL A 186 7.34 0.10 11.60
N VAL A 187 6.31 0.16 10.76
CA VAL A 187 5.05 -0.53 11.00
C VAL A 187 4.85 -1.58 9.91
N SER A 188 4.87 -2.84 10.30
CA SER A 188 4.88 -3.95 9.35
C SER A 188 4.33 -5.23 9.99
N PRO A 189 3.69 -6.11 9.20
CA PRO A 189 3.30 -7.44 9.66
C PRO A 189 4.48 -8.40 9.83
N PHE A 190 5.66 -8.06 9.31
CA PHE A 190 6.88 -8.85 9.44
C PHE A 190 7.73 -8.43 10.64
N ALA A 191 7.12 -7.97 11.73
CA ALA A 191 7.84 -7.32 12.82
C ALA A 191 8.95 -8.18 13.44
N SER A 192 8.71 -9.47 13.66
CA SER A 192 9.69 -10.40 14.23
C SER A 192 10.81 -10.68 13.23
N THR A 193 10.46 -10.90 11.95
CA THR A 193 11.49 -11.12 10.91
C THR A 193 12.36 -9.87 10.75
N ILE A 194 11.76 -8.68 10.70
CA ILE A 194 12.46 -7.39 10.63
C ILE A 194 13.41 -7.21 11.82
N GLN A 195 12.93 -7.45 13.04
CA GLN A 195 13.76 -7.36 14.25
C GLN A 195 14.99 -8.26 14.16
N SER A 196 14.84 -9.48 13.64
CA SER A 196 15.97 -10.41 13.47
C SER A 196 16.95 -10.02 12.35
N GLN A 197 16.51 -9.18 11.41
CA GLN A 197 17.28 -8.76 10.23
C GLN A 197 17.99 -7.42 10.41
N ILE A 198 17.54 -6.56 11.32
CA ILE A 198 18.19 -5.25 11.60
C ILE A 198 19.72 -5.40 11.84
N PRO A 199 20.22 -6.35 12.65
CA PRO A 199 21.67 -6.51 12.86
C PRO A 199 22.43 -7.03 11.62
N LYS A 200 21.72 -7.43 10.57
CA LYS A 200 22.28 -8.04 9.35
C LYS A 200 22.22 -7.10 8.14
N LEU A 201 21.65 -5.89 8.27
CA LEU A 201 21.44 -4.97 7.15
C LEU A 201 22.72 -4.65 6.37
N GLY A 202 23.87 -4.56 7.06
CA GLY A 202 25.17 -4.40 6.39
C GLY A 202 25.55 -5.55 5.46
N ARG A 203 25.11 -6.79 5.76
CA ARG A 203 25.32 -7.96 4.88
C ARG A 203 24.22 -8.10 3.84
N VAL A 204 22.97 -7.79 4.20
CA VAL A 204 21.85 -7.73 3.24
C VAL A 204 22.15 -6.76 2.10
N TRP A 205 22.68 -5.58 2.45
CA TRP A 205 23.03 -4.50 1.52
C TRP A 205 24.52 -4.39 1.24
N GLU A 206 25.28 -5.50 1.30
CA GLU A 206 26.75 -5.51 1.15
C GLU A 206 27.24 -4.78 -0.11
N LYS A 207 26.59 -5.01 -1.26
CA LYS A 207 26.97 -4.40 -2.54
C LYS A 207 26.80 -2.89 -2.57
N ARG A 208 25.75 -2.39 -1.90
CA ARG A 208 25.38 -0.98 -1.86
C ARG A 208 26.15 -0.24 -0.75
N GLY A 209 26.35 -0.90 0.38
CA GLY A 209 26.64 -0.28 1.67
C GLY A 209 25.36 0.05 2.44
N TRP A 210 25.33 -0.30 3.73
CA TRP A 210 24.25 0.12 4.64
C TRP A 210 24.68 1.38 5.41
N VAL A 211 23.74 2.30 5.62
CA VAL A 211 24.02 3.54 6.36
C VAL A 211 24.17 3.30 7.87
N PRO A 212 25.16 3.91 8.53
CA PRO A 212 25.37 3.72 9.96
C PRO A 212 24.35 4.50 10.82
N GLY A 213 24.25 4.12 12.09
CA GLY A 213 23.55 4.92 13.11
C GLY A 213 22.02 4.95 13.02
N VAL A 214 21.38 4.14 12.17
CA VAL A 214 19.91 4.08 12.09
C VAL A 214 19.36 3.33 13.31
N GLU A 215 18.45 3.97 14.04
CA GLU A 215 17.78 3.39 15.21
C GLU A 215 16.36 2.97 14.84
N PHE A 216 16.09 1.66 14.79
CA PHE A 216 14.77 1.16 14.40
C PHE A 216 13.90 0.84 15.61
N THR A 217 12.67 1.38 15.62
CA THR A 217 11.57 0.91 16.47
C THR A 217 10.55 0.19 15.59
N VAL A 218 10.26 -1.08 15.88
CA VAL A 218 9.39 -1.91 15.04
C VAL A 218 8.07 -2.18 15.75
N VAL A 219 6.97 -1.77 15.12
CA VAL A 219 5.59 -1.98 15.59
C VAL A 219 4.92 -3.04 14.74
N SER A 220 4.38 -4.06 15.41
CA SER A 220 3.65 -5.13 14.75
C SER A 220 2.30 -4.65 14.20
N PHE A 221 2.05 -4.97 12.93
CA PHE A 221 0.79 -4.73 12.26
C PHE A 221 0.08 -6.07 11.98
N PRO A 222 -1.16 -6.29 12.45
CA PRO A 222 -1.88 -7.50 12.09
C PRO A 222 -2.25 -7.43 10.61
N TYR A 223 -2.04 -8.53 9.88
CA TYR A 223 -2.60 -8.64 8.53
C TYR A 223 -4.13 -8.59 8.60
N LEU A 224 -4.71 -7.48 8.17
CA LEU A 224 -6.18 -7.28 8.21
C LEU A 224 -6.97 -8.27 7.35
N ILE A 225 -6.30 -8.93 6.42
CA ILE A 225 -6.84 -10.01 5.56
C ILE A 225 -6.82 -11.37 6.27
N ASP A 226 -6.09 -11.51 7.37
CA ASP A 226 -5.95 -12.78 8.09
C ASP A 226 -7.29 -13.10 8.77
N GLU A 227 -7.72 -14.35 8.65
CA GLU A 227 -8.90 -14.85 9.33
C GLU A 227 -8.78 -14.79 10.85
N ASN A 228 -7.55 -14.82 11.38
CA ASN A 228 -7.30 -14.69 12.81
C ASN A 228 -7.29 -13.23 13.29
N CYS A 229 -7.38 -12.25 12.38
CA CYS A 229 -7.55 -10.85 12.74
C CYS A 229 -9.05 -10.57 12.96
N ASP A 230 -9.48 -10.60 14.22
CA ASP A 230 -10.87 -10.32 14.60
C ASP A 230 -11.15 -8.82 14.79
N GLU A 231 -10.11 -8.00 14.90
CA GLU A 231 -10.23 -6.55 15.06
C GLU A 231 -10.76 -5.91 13.77
N PRO A 232 -11.80 -5.05 13.83
CA PRO A 232 -12.20 -4.25 12.69
C PRO A 232 -11.09 -3.25 12.34
N TRP A 233 -11.01 -2.89 11.05
CA TRP A 233 -9.88 -2.08 10.54
C TRP A 233 -9.70 -0.75 11.28
N TRP A 234 -10.78 -0.11 11.73
CA TRP A 234 -10.71 1.17 12.44
C TRP A 234 -10.10 1.05 13.84
N GLN A 235 -10.25 -0.09 14.53
CA GLN A 235 -9.60 -0.29 15.83
C GLN A 235 -8.08 -0.43 15.66
N VAL A 236 -7.67 -1.20 14.64
CA VAL A 236 -6.24 -1.31 14.27
C VAL A 236 -5.69 0.04 13.84
N TYR A 237 -6.43 0.78 13.00
CA TYR A 237 -6.07 2.13 12.60
C TYR A 237 -5.89 3.05 13.81
N THR A 238 -6.89 3.17 14.70
CA THR A 238 -6.83 4.06 15.87
C THR A 238 -5.63 3.73 16.77
N ARG A 239 -5.40 2.44 17.05
CA ARG A 239 -4.29 1.99 17.89
C ARG A 239 -2.94 2.35 17.28
N ILE A 240 -2.73 2.04 16.00
CA ILE A 240 -1.46 2.26 15.33
C ILE A 240 -1.24 3.76 15.04
N ALA A 241 -2.27 4.50 14.65
CA ALA A 241 -2.21 5.96 14.48
C ALA A 241 -1.82 6.65 15.79
N SER A 242 -2.36 6.19 16.94
CA SER A 242 -1.93 6.71 18.25
C SER A 242 -0.46 6.44 18.55
N VAL A 243 0.08 5.28 18.15
CA VAL A 243 1.51 4.98 18.29
C VAL A 243 2.33 5.92 17.40
N ILE A 244 1.94 6.09 16.14
CA ILE A 244 2.59 7.00 15.19
C ILE A 244 2.56 8.44 15.70
N ALA A 245 1.44 8.91 16.24
CA ALA A 245 1.32 10.28 16.72
C ALA A 245 2.15 10.58 17.97
N SER A 246 2.41 9.57 18.81
CA SER A 246 3.05 9.73 20.12
C SER A 246 4.52 9.35 20.16
N ALA A 247 4.99 8.53 19.21
CA ALA A 247 6.35 8.01 19.20
C ALA A 247 7.38 9.10 18.84
N ASP A 248 8.55 9.00 19.45
CA ASP A 248 9.68 9.89 19.16
C ASP A 248 10.61 9.29 18.10
N TYR A 249 10.33 9.61 16.84
CA TYR A 249 11.08 9.18 15.67
C TYR A 249 11.21 10.33 14.67
N ASP A 250 12.05 10.17 13.65
CA ASP A 250 12.26 11.16 12.59
C ASP A 250 11.58 10.73 11.28
N VAL A 251 11.65 9.43 10.95
CA VAL A 251 11.06 8.84 9.74
C VAL A 251 10.19 7.63 10.06
N GLY A 252 8.97 7.60 9.53
CA GLY A 252 8.05 6.46 9.59
C GLY A 252 8.05 5.68 8.28
N LEU A 253 8.20 4.35 8.35
CA LEU A 253 8.16 3.44 7.21
C LEU A 253 6.98 2.47 7.34
N PHE A 254 6.07 2.49 6.37
CA PHE A 254 4.75 1.84 6.50
C PHE A 254 4.47 0.80 5.40
N GLY A 255 4.34 -0.46 5.82
CA GLY A 255 3.99 -1.62 4.99
C GLY A 255 2.72 -2.31 5.49
N CYS A 256 1.60 -1.58 5.53
CA CYS A 256 0.41 -1.95 6.31
C CYS A 256 -0.84 -2.25 5.46
N GLY A 257 -0.67 -2.90 4.31
CA GLY A 257 -1.78 -3.15 3.37
C GLY A 257 -2.51 -1.87 3.00
N GLY A 258 -3.84 -1.88 3.07
CA GLY A 258 -4.67 -0.72 2.69
C GLY A 258 -4.66 0.46 3.67
N LEU A 259 -3.97 0.35 4.81
CA LEU A 259 -3.84 1.45 5.77
C LEU A 259 -2.55 2.27 5.61
N GLY A 260 -1.63 1.83 4.74
CA GLY A 260 -0.30 2.45 4.62
C GLY A 260 -0.35 3.95 4.28
N LEU A 261 -1.22 4.35 3.34
CA LEU A 261 -1.44 5.76 2.99
C LEU A 261 -1.87 6.59 4.20
N LEU A 262 -2.79 6.06 5.01
CA LEU A 262 -3.31 6.76 6.19
C LEU A 262 -2.22 7.00 7.24
N PHE A 263 -1.34 6.02 7.42
CA PHE A 263 -0.22 6.12 8.37
C PHE A 263 0.90 7.06 7.89
N ALA A 264 1.18 7.11 6.59
CA ALA A 264 2.09 8.11 6.03
C ALA A 264 1.57 9.54 6.24
N ALA A 265 0.28 9.76 6.01
CA ALA A 265 -0.37 11.03 6.29
C ALA A 265 -0.36 11.36 7.78
N GLU A 266 -0.61 10.38 8.66
CA GLU A 266 -0.55 10.59 10.11
C GLU A 266 0.84 11.02 10.57
N ALA A 267 1.91 10.37 10.08
CA ALA A 267 3.27 10.79 10.39
C ALA A 267 3.52 12.25 10.02
N LYS A 268 3.04 12.71 8.85
CA LYS A 268 3.13 14.12 8.46
C LYS A 268 2.34 15.03 9.40
N ARG A 269 1.11 14.66 9.79
CA ARG A 269 0.31 15.43 10.78
C ARG A 269 1.04 15.54 12.12
N SER A 270 1.80 14.52 12.50
CA SER A 270 2.65 14.50 13.70
C SER A 270 4.00 15.21 13.52
N GLY A 271 4.21 15.92 12.40
CA GLY A 271 5.41 16.69 12.13
C GLY A 271 6.61 15.85 11.69
N LYS A 272 6.40 14.62 11.21
CA LYS A 272 7.44 13.66 10.82
C LYS A 272 7.45 13.41 9.32
N VAL A 273 8.47 12.71 8.84
CA VAL A 273 8.46 12.14 7.47
C VAL A 273 7.77 10.78 7.51
N GLY A 274 6.83 10.52 6.61
CA GLY A 274 6.12 9.24 6.50
C GLY A 274 6.21 8.66 5.09
N LEU A 275 6.73 7.44 4.95
CA LEU A 275 6.86 6.73 3.67
C LEU A 275 6.00 5.47 3.67
N HIS A 276 4.92 5.46 2.89
CA HIS A 276 4.18 4.25 2.58
C HIS A 276 4.83 3.52 1.39
N LEU A 277 5.59 2.47 1.72
CA LEU A 277 6.33 1.64 0.74
C LEU A 277 5.57 0.36 0.35
N GLY A 278 4.45 0.08 1.00
CA GLY A 278 3.66 -1.12 0.75
C GLY A 278 4.49 -2.40 0.88
N GLY A 279 4.42 -3.26 -0.13
CA GLY A 279 5.21 -4.48 -0.17
C GLY A 279 6.72 -4.24 -0.27
N HIS A 280 7.17 -3.12 -0.83
CA HIS A 280 8.60 -2.84 -0.97
C HIS A 280 9.30 -2.63 0.36
N LEU A 281 8.57 -2.30 1.44
CA LEU A 281 9.15 -2.15 2.78
C LEU A 281 9.91 -3.41 3.21
N GLN A 282 9.40 -4.61 2.89
CA GLN A 282 10.02 -5.86 3.33
C GLN A 282 11.42 -6.03 2.72
N LEU A 283 11.66 -5.47 1.53
CA LEU A 283 12.93 -5.55 0.83
C LEU A 283 14.04 -4.83 1.58
N LEU A 284 13.71 -3.71 2.25
CA LEU A 284 14.66 -2.94 3.07
C LEU A 284 15.34 -3.82 4.11
N PHE A 285 14.62 -4.81 4.64
CA PHE A 285 15.08 -5.69 5.70
C PHE A 285 15.56 -7.05 5.19
N GLY A 286 15.86 -7.18 3.90
CA GLY A 286 16.33 -8.44 3.33
C GLY A 286 15.25 -9.52 3.29
N ILE A 287 13.97 -9.15 3.32
CA ILE A 287 12.85 -10.08 3.25
C ILE A 287 12.33 -10.09 1.81
N TYR A 288 12.10 -11.26 1.21
CA TYR A 288 11.59 -11.34 -0.16
C TYR A 288 10.42 -12.32 -0.30
N GLY A 289 9.37 -11.90 -0.99
CA GLY A 289 8.22 -12.72 -1.38
C GLY A 289 8.33 -13.33 -2.78
N LYS A 290 7.34 -14.13 -3.18
CA LYS A 290 7.27 -14.77 -4.50
C LYS A 290 7.39 -13.79 -5.67
N ARG A 291 6.71 -12.63 -5.63
CA ARG A 291 6.73 -11.63 -6.73
C ARG A 291 8.14 -11.18 -7.08
N HIS A 292 8.96 -10.96 -6.08
CA HIS A 292 10.31 -10.44 -6.30
C HIS A 292 11.22 -11.46 -7.01
N LEU A 293 10.91 -12.76 -6.94
CA LEU A 293 11.62 -13.80 -7.69
C LEU A 293 11.26 -13.83 -9.18
N GLU A 294 10.21 -13.12 -9.59
CA GLU A 294 9.81 -12.97 -11.00
C GLU A 294 10.57 -11.81 -11.66
N GLN A 295 11.20 -10.94 -10.86
CA GLN A 295 11.95 -9.76 -11.34
C GLN A 295 13.45 -10.07 -11.38
N GLU A 296 14.03 -10.10 -12.59
CA GLU A 296 15.43 -10.49 -12.77
C GLU A 296 16.42 -9.58 -12.02
N TRP A 297 16.18 -8.27 -12.05
CA TRP A 297 17.02 -7.28 -11.36
C TRP A 297 17.04 -7.53 -9.85
N PHE A 298 15.89 -7.84 -9.26
CA PHE A 298 15.79 -8.10 -7.82
C PHE A 298 16.50 -9.40 -7.42
N ARG A 299 16.37 -10.47 -8.21
CA ARG A 299 17.06 -11.75 -7.95
C ARG A 299 18.57 -11.59 -7.82
N LYS A 300 19.17 -10.63 -8.53
CA LYS A 300 20.61 -10.34 -8.47
C LYS A 300 21.05 -9.67 -7.17
N MET A 301 20.11 -9.08 -6.41
CA MET A 301 20.39 -8.49 -5.09
C MET A 301 20.35 -9.51 -3.96
N ILE A 302 19.61 -10.61 -4.11
CA ILE A 302 19.46 -11.65 -3.08
C ILE A 302 20.81 -12.34 -2.81
N ASN A 303 21.20 -12.44 -1.54
CA ASN A 303 22.36 -13.18 -1.04
C ASN A 303 21.98 -14.10 0.14
N GLN A 304 22.94 -14.76 0.80
CA GLN A 304 22.64 -15.72 1.88
C GLN A 304 21.99 -15.12 3.13
N ASP A 305 22.07 -13.80 3.34
CA ASP A 305 21.48 -13.13 4.51
C ASP A 305 20.01 -12.71 4.27
N TRP A 306 19.53 -12.77 3.02
CA TRP A 306 18.13 -12.57 2.68
C TRP A 306 17.27 -13.75 3.11
N VAL A 307 16.06 -13.48 3.63
CA VAL A 307 15.17 -14.50 4.18
C VAL A 307 13.74 -14.40 3.65
N ARG A 308 13.00 -15.49 3.81
CA ARG A 308 11.53 -15.48 3.76
C ARG A 308 10.98 -15.08 5.14
N PRO A 309 9.77 -14.49 5.21
CA PRO A 309 9.13 -14.24 6.49
C PRO A 309 8.91 -15.55 7.25
N ILE A 310 8.96 -15.50 8.59
CA ILE A 310 8.71 -16.68 9.43
C ILE A 310 7.25 -17.15 9.28
N SER A 311 7.02 -18.44 9.51
CA SER A 311 5.70 -19.07 9.27
C SER A 311 4.55 -18.42 10.04
N SER A 312 4.81 -17.92 11.26
CA SER A 312 3.79 -17.23 12.07
C SER A 312 3.39 -15.86 11.52
N GLU A 313 4.15 -15.28 10.59
CA GLU A 313 3.86 -14.01 9.93
C GLU A 313 3.26 -14.19 8.53
N ILE A 314 2.99 -15.44 8.13
CA ILE A 314 2.29 -15.79 6.89
C ILE A 314 0.81 -15.98 7.22
N PRO A 315 -0.09 -15.11 6.73
CA PRO A 315 -1.52 -15.30 6.91
C PRO A 315 -1.99 -16.60 6.29
N LYS A 316 -2.94 -17.26 6.94
CA LYS A 316 -3.59 -18.46 6.38
C LYS A 316 -4.29 -18.16 5.05
N THR A 317 -4.72 -16.92 4.85
CA THR A 317 -5.35 -16.41 3.64
C THR A 317 -4.35 -15.85 2.62
N SER A 318 -3.03 -16.00 2.82
CA SER A 318 -1.97 -15.47 1.94
C SER A 318 -2.17 -15.80 0.46
N GLN A 319 -2.64 -17.01 0.14
CA GLN A 319 -2.92 -17.42 -1.24
C GLN A 319 -4.02 -16.59 -1.93
N ARG A 320 -4.92 -15.97 -1.16
CA ARG A 320 -5.98 -15.09 -1.68
C ARG A 320 -5.43 -13.73 -2.12
N VAL A 321 -4.26 -13.33 -1.62
CA VAL A 321 -3.59 -12.08 -1.99
C VAL A 321 -2.55 -12.37 -3.05
N GLU A 322 -3.00 -12.26 -4.30
CA GLU A 322 -2.16 -12.37 -5.49
C GLU A 322 -1.28 -13.63 -5.47
N ASN A 323 -1.87 -14.78 -5.11
CA ASN A 323 -1.20 -16.08 -5.03
C ASN A 323 0.02 -16.09 -4.09
N GLY A 324 -0.07 -15.36 -2.97
CA GLY A 324 0.96 -15.30 -1.95
C GLY A 324 2.16 -14.44 -2.34
N CYS A 325 1.97 -13.38 -3.14
CA CYS A 325 3.05 -12.59 -3.74
C CYS A 325 4.11 -12.04 -2.75
N TYR A 326 3.73 -11.74 -1.51
CA TYR A 326 4.60 -11.15 -0.48
C TYR A 326 5.36 -12.17 0.38
N TRP A 327 4.98 -13.45 0.30
CA TRP A 327 5.55 -14.57 1.06
C TRP A 327 6.23 -15.58 0.14
#